data_AF-A0A3G6JB19-F1
#
_entry.id   AF-A0A3G6JB19-F1
#
_cell.length_a   1.000
_cell.length_b   1.000
_cell.length_c   1.000
_cell.angle_alpha   90.00
_cell.angle_beta   90.00
_cell.angle_gamma   90.00
#
_symmetry.space_group_name_H-M   'P 1'
#
loop_
_entity.id
_entity.type
_entity.pdbx_description
1 polymer ?
#
loop_
_entity_poly.entity_id
_entity_poly.type
_entity_poly.pdbx_seq_one_letter_code
_entity_poly.pdbx_strand_id
1 'polypeptide(L)'
;MLLHLASHNAKKLQELQRLLQGAGITGIELVSSADLLGYPEPTEDGRTFADNALIKARAGAKATGVTTIADDSGIAVDELNGMPGVLSARWNGTHGDDEANNALLLAQLADVPASRRGAQFVSVCAVVTPEGEEWIEKGVWNGRVVKKAVGSGGFGYDPLFIPAEEDERVQDLDERPKTAAELTPEEKDAISHRRRALTALLPVLQELADRAVADGSTVTAAPDSPLTVEVPAETASGDSDDNVLATLQSLNAKPATTPVDRSGNA
;
A
#
# COMPACT_ATOMS: atom_id res chain seq x y z
N MET A 1 6.63 -4.21 -23.32
CA MET A 1 7.11 -3.23 -22.33
C MET A 1 7.35 -3.90 -21.00
N LEU A 2 8.31 -3.39 -20.23
CA LEU A 2 8.38 -3.68 -18.80
C LEU A 2 7.30 -2.90 -18.06
N LEU A 3 6.73 -3.51 -17.04
CA LEU A 3 5.84 -2.87 -16.07
C LEU A 3 6.35 -3.18 -14.67
N HIS A 4 6.77 -2.14 -13.95
CA HIS A 4 7.25 -2.27 -12.59
C HIS A 4 6.09 -2.22 -11.59
N LEU A 5 5.97 -3.23 -10.74
CA LEU A 5 5.09 -3.20 -9.58
C LEU A 5 5.88 -2.68 -8.37
N ALA A 6 5.54 -1.49 -7.90
CA ALA A 6 6.14 -0.82 -6.73
C ALA A 6 5.71 -1.48 -5.40
N SER A 7 6.10 -2.74 -5.22
CA SER A 7 5.81 -3.55 -4.04
C SER A 7 6.76 -4.74 -3.95
N HIS A 8 7.25 -5.02 -2.74
CA HIS A 8 8.01 -6.23 -2.41
C HIS A 8 7.13 -7.47 -2.16
N ASN A 9 5.81 -7.34 -2.17
CA ASN A 9 4.89 -8.43 -1.94
C ASN A 9 4.75 -9.33 -3.19
N ALA A 10 5.42 -10.48 -3.18
CA ALA A 10 5.37 -11.47 -4.26
C ALA A 10 3.95 -11.94 -4.60
N LYS A 11 3.01 -11.94 -3.64
CA LYS A 11 1.60 -12.30 -3.89
C LYS A 11 0.92 -11.27 -4.80
N LYS A 12 1.18 -9.97 -4.59
CA LYS A 12 0.64 -8.90 -5.45
C LYS A 12 1.14 -9.04 -6.90
N LEU A 13 2.41 -9.43 -7.09
CA LEU A 13 2.96 -9.68 -8.43
C LEU A 13 2.23 -10.84 -9.13
N GLN A 14 2.05 -11.96 -8.42
CA GLN A 14 1.34 -13.14 -8.95
C GLN A 14 -0.14 -12.85 -9.23
N GLU A 15 -0.81 -12.05 -8.39
CA GLU A 15 -2.18 -11.58 -8.63
C GLU A 15 -2.28 -10.76 -9.93
N LEU A 16 -1.40 -9.76 -10.11
CA LEU A 16 -1.36 -8.95 -11.32
C LEU A 16 -1.04 -9.78 -12.57
N GLN A 17 -0.10 -10.71 -12.47
CA GLN A 17 0.25 -11.60 -13.56
C GLN A 17 -0.93 -12.47 -14.01
N ARG A 18 -1.63 -13.09 -13.06
CA ARG A 18 -2.85 -13.88 -13.34
C ARG A 18 -3.96 -13.02 -13.95
N LEU A 19 -4.11 -11.77 -13.49
CA LEU A 19 -5.09 -10.85 -14.02
C LEU A 19 -4.81 -10.50 -15.50
N LEU A 20 -3.58 -10.12 -15.83
CA LEU A 20 -3.17 -9.78 -17.20
C LEU A 20 -3.39 -10.98 -18.14
N GLN A 21 -2.99 -12.18 -17.72
CA GLN A 21 -3.20 -13.41 -18.47
C GLN A 21 -4.69 -13.70 -18.68
N GLY A 22 -5.51 -13.59 -17.63
CA GLY A 22 -6.95 -13.81 -17.70
C GLY A 22 -7.67 -12.80 -18.58
N ALA A 23 -7.14 -11.59 -18.72
CA ALA A 23 -7.64 -10.56 -19.63
C ALA A 23 -7.12 -10.69 -21.07
N GLY A 24 -6.19 -11.63 -21.34
CA GLY A 24 -5.59 -11.80 -22.65
C GLY A 24 -4.61 -10.69 -23.05
N ILE A 25 -4.15 -9.88 -22.09
CA ILE A 25 -3.19 -8.80 -22.34
C ILE A 25 -1.80 -9.43 -22.51
N THR A 26 -1.17 -9.12 -23.64
CA THR A 26 0.18 -9.59 -23.98
C THR A 26 1.13 -8.41 -24.15
N GLY A 27 2.44 -8.67 -24.26
CA GLY A 27 3.43 -7.61 -24.44
C GLY A 27 3.78 -6.84 -23.16
N ILE A 28 3.35 -7.32 -21.98
CA ILE A 28 3.76 -6.81 -20.68
C ILE A 28 4.63 -7.85 -19.98
N GLU A 29 5.80 -7.43 -19.53
CA GLU A 29 6.68 -8.20 -18.66
C GLU A 29 6.74 -7.51 -17.30
N LEU A 30 6.37 -8.24 -16.24
CA LEU A 30 6.29 -7.69 -14.88
C LEU A 30 7.63 -7.80 -14.17
N VAL A 31 8.03 -6.72 -13.50
CA VAL A 31 9.17 -6.70 -12.57
C VAL A 31 8.72 -6.16 -11.22
N SER A 32 9.21 -6.73 -10.12
CA SER A 32 8.89 -6.25 -8.77
C SER A 32 9.99 -5.36 -8.21
N SER A 33 9.69 -4.60 -7.16
CA SER A 33 10.71 -3.84 -6.44
C SER A 33 11.79 -4.73 -5.79
N ALA A 34 11.53 -6.03 -5.60
CA ALA A 34 12.55 -6.97 -5.14
C ALA A 34 13.61 -7.30 -6.21
N ASP A 35 13.26 -7.13 -7.49
CA ASP A 35 14.14 -7.40 -8.63
C ASP A 35 15.01 -6.18 -8.99
N LEU A 36 14.74 -5.03 -8.37
CA LEU A 36 15.39 -3.75 -8.62
C LEU A 36 16.34 -3.38 -7.48
N LEU A 37 17.64 -3.31 -7.76
CA LEU A 37 18.62 -2.86 -6.78
C LEU A 37 18.63 -1.32 -6.71
N GLY A 38 18.67 -0.76 -5.50
CA GLY A 38 18.93 0.68 -5.28
C GLY A 38 17.73 1.62 -5.34
N TYR A 39 16.51 1.09 -5.28
CA TYR A 39 15.28 1.90 -5.17
C TYR A 39 14.97 2.23 -3.69
N PRO A 40 15.17 3.48 -3.21
CA PRO A 40 14.73 3.85 -1.88
C PRO A 40 13.20 3.95 -1.86
N GLU A 41 12.55 3.24 -0.93
CA GLU A 41 11.11 3.35 -0.77
C GLU A 41 10.73 4.80 -0.37
N PRO A 42 9.78 5.43 -1.08
CA PRO A 42 9.35 6.77 -0.74
C PRO A 42 8.60 6.77 0.59
N THR A 43 8.69 7.88 1.32
CA THR A 43 7.85 8.07 2.51
C THR A 43 6.40 8.28 2.09
N GLU A 44 5.49 7.43 2.60
CA GLU A 44 4.04 7.55 2.40
C GLU A 44 3.44 8.57 3.38
N ASP A 45 3.57 9.86 3.07
CA ASP A 45 3.04 10.98 3.85
C ASP A 45 1.73 11.58 3.29
N GLY A 46 1.13 10.89 2.31
CA GLY A 46 -0.12 11.27 1.69
C GLY A 46 -1.32 11.22 2.65
N ARG A 47 -2.34 12.02 2.33
CA ARG A 47 -3.57 12.11 3.14
C ARG A 47 -4.64 11.11 2.71
N THR A 48 -4.50 10.58 1.50
CA THR A 48 -5.45 9.65 0.88
C THR A 48 -4.72 8.45 0.29
N PHE A 49 -5.45 7.35 0.05
CA PHE A 49 -4.91 6.19 -0.65
C PHE A 49 -4.38 6.55 -2.05
N ALA A 50 -5.04 7.49 -2.74
CA ALA A 50 -4.59 7.97 -4.05
C ALA A 50 -3.26 8.71 -3.95
N ASP A 51 -3.07 9.57 -2.93
CA ASP A 51 -1.80 10.26 -2.72
C ASP A 51 -0.66 9.27 -2.53
N ASN A 52 -0.82 8.28 -1.65
CA ASN A 52 0.20 7.28 -1.37
C ASN A 52 0.48 6.37 -2.58
N ALA A 53 -0.56 5.94 -3.31
CA ALA A 53 -0.40 5.16 -4.53
C ALA A 53 0.40 5.95 -5.59
N LEU A 54 0.08 7.23 -5.78
CA LEU A 54 0.83 8.10 -6.69
C LEU A 54 2.27 8.35 -6.22
N ILE A 55 2.50 8.60 -4.92
CA ILE A 55 3.85 8.77 -4.36
C ILE A 55 4.73 7.56 -4.73
N LYS A 56 4.22 6.35 -4.50
CA LYS A 56 4.90 5.10 -4.87
C LYS A 56 5.12 4.96 -6.38
N ALA A 57 4.08 5.19 -7.18
CA ALA A 57 4.16 5.00 -8.63
C ALA A 57 5.11 6.02 -9.28
N ARG A 58 5.05 7.30 -8.88
CA ARG A 58 5.96 8.36 -9.34
C ARG A 58 7.40 8.07 -8.95
N ALA A 59 7.64 7.66 -7.70
CA ALA A 59 8.99 7.33 -7.24
C ALA A 59 9.57 6.17 -8.05
N GLY A 60 8.80 5.10 -8.27
CA GLY A 60 9.24 3.96 -9.08
C GLY A 60 9.49 4.35 -10.53
N ALA A 61 8.60 5.11 -11.17
CA ALA A 61 8.77 5.53 -12.56
C ALA A 61 9.99 6.42 -12.74
N LYS A 62 10.17 7.40 -11.85
CA LYS A 62 11.32 8.31 -11.85
C LYS A 62 12.64 7.59 -11.62
N ALA A 63 12.68 6.66 -10.65
CA ALA A 63 13.90 5.95 -10.33
C ALA A 63 14.30 4.99 -11.44
N THR A 64 13.35 4.25 -12.01
CA THR A 64 13.63 3.13 -12.91
C THR A 64 13.62 3.49 -14.39
N GLY A 65 12.97 4.59 -14.76
CA GLY A 65 12.65 4.88 -16.16
C GLY A 65 11.65 3.89 -16.77
N VAL A 66 10.93 3.13 -15.95
CA VAL A 66 9.95 2.12 -16.36
C VAL A 66 8.56 2.53 -15.89
N THR A 67 7.54 2.34 -16.72
CA THR A 67 6.14 2.51 -16.33
C THR A 67 5.88 1.71 -15.04
N THR A 68 5.39 2.40 -14.01
CA THR A 68 5.24 1.84 -12.68
C THR A 68 3.78 1.82 -12.26
N ILE A 69 3.34 0.68 -11.74
CA ILE A 69 2.07 0.52 -11.04
C ILE A 69 2.31 0.39 -9.53
N ALA A 70 1.50 1.07 -8.72
CA ALA A 70 1.52 0.96 -7.27
C ALA A 70 0.09 0.81 -6.71
N ASP A 71 -0.03 0.18 -5.54
CA ASP A 71 -1.28 0.02 -4.79
C ASP A 71 -1.12 0.61 -3.39
N ASP A 72 -2.13 1.36 -2.95
CA ASP A 72 -2.34 1.69 -1.55
C ASP A 72 -3.72 1.21 -1.10
N SER A 73 -3.79 0.50 0.02
CA SER A 73 -5.01 -0.17 0.47
C SER A 73 -5.19 -0.16 1.97
N GLY A 74 -6.45 -0.25 2.40
CA GLY A 74 -6.81 -0.25 3.81
C GLY A 74 -8.30 -0.49 4.04
N ILE A 75 -8.68 -0.57 5.31
CA ILE A 75 -10.08 -0.68 5.73
C ILE A 75 -10.58 0.69 6.19
N ALA A 76 -11.80 1.04 5.78
CA ALA A 76 -12.52 2.22 6.22
C ALA A 76 -13.79 1.77 6.94
N VAL A 77 -13.97 2.20 8.20
CA VAL A 77 -15.10 1.81 9.04
C VAL A 77 -16.01 3.00 9.27
N ASP A 78 -17.31 2.82 9.01
CA ASP A 78 -18.28 3.92 9.00
C ASP A 78 -18.40 4.60 10.36
N GLU A 79 -18.49 3.80 11.44
CA GLU A 79 -18.59 4.31 12.82
C GLU A 79 -17.33 5.07 13.27
N LEU A 80 -16.19 4.84 12.60
CA LEU A 80 -14.93 5.54 12.84
C LEU A 80 -14.68 6.64 11.80
N ASN A 81 -15.73 7.11 11.12
CA ASN A 81 -15.66 8.15 10.10
C ASN A 81 -14.65 7.83 8.99
N GLY A 82 -14.61 6.56 8.56
CA GLY A 82 -13.72 6.07 7.50
C GLY A 82 -12.31 5.70 7.96
N MET A 83 -11.98 5.83 9.25
CA MET A 83 -10.74 5.31 9.82
C MET A 83 -10.83 3.78 10.01
N PRO A 84 -9.71 3.03 10.06
CA PRO A 84 -8.30 3.45 10.03
C PRO A 84 -7.81 4.14 8.75
N GLY A 85 -8.42 3.86 7.59
CA GLY A 85 -8.05 4.49 6.32
C GLY A 85 -6.58 4.23 5.95
N VAL A 86 -5.85 5.27 5.53
CA VAL A 86 -4.41 5.19 5.19
C VAL A 86 -3.52 4.76 6.36
N LEU A 87 -4.03 4.79 7.60
CA LEU A 87 -3.30 4.32 8.78
C LEU A 87 -3.53 2.83 9.06
N SER A 88 -4.23 2.10 8.19
CA SER A 88 -4.62 0.69 8.40
C SER A 88 -3.47 -0.21 8.83
N ALA A 89 -2.29 -0.10 8.21
CA ALA A 89 -1.13 -0.93 8.56
C ALA A 89 -0.50 -0.61 9.93
N ARG A 90 -0.84 0.55 10.51
CA ARG A 90 -0.26 1.10 11.75
C ARG A 90 -1.33 1.62 12.70
N TRP A 91 -2.53 1.04 12.68
CA TRP A 91 -3.67 1.55 13.43
C TRP A 91 -3.42 1.52 14.94
N ASN A 92 -2.72 0.49 15.43
CA ASN A 92 -2.28 0.39 16.82
C ASN A 92 -1.08 1.30 17.17
N GLY A 93 -0.51 2.00 16.19
CA GLY A 93 0.72 2.78 16.33
C GLY A 93 1.99 2.06 15.85
N THR A 94 1.94 0.73 15.67
CA THR A 94 3.05 -0.08 15.16
C THR A 94 2.72 -0.62 13.78
N HIS A 95 3.62 -0.41 12.82
CA HIS A 95 3.44 -0.92 11.47
C HIS A 95 3.54 -2.45 11.41
N GLY A 96 2.61 -3.12 10.74
CA GLY A 96 2.65 -4.54 10.44
C GLY A 96 2.20 -5.49 11.56
N ASP A 97 1.75 -4.97 12.70
CA ASP A 97 1.18 -5.78 13.79
C ASP A 97 -0.34 -5.94 13.58
N ASP A 98 -0.70 -6.88 12.70
CA ASP A 98 -2.08 -7.17 12.32
C ASP A 98 -2.95 -7.60 13.51
N GLU A 99 -2.40 -8.37 14.46
CA GLU A 99 -3.14 -8.83 15.63
C GLU A 99 -3.49 -7.66 16.56
N ALA A 100 -2.54 -6.78 16.84
CA ALA A 100 -2.78 -5.59 17.65
C ALA A 100 -3.72 -4.58 16.95
N ASN A 101 -3.59 -4.43 15.63
CA ASN A 101 -4.52 -3.64 14.80
C ASN A 101 -5.95 -4.16 14.92
N ASN A 102 -6.14 -5.47 14.79
CA ASN A 102 -7.43 -6.13 14.90
C ASN A 102 -8.02 -6.01 16.31
N ALA A 103 -7.21 -6.22 17.35
CA ALA A 103 -7.64 -6.08 18.74
C ALA A 103 -8.10 -4.65 19.06
N LEU A 104 -7.35 -3.63 18.62
CA LEU A 104 -7.73 -2.23 18.81
C LEU A 104 -9.06 -1.90 18.12
N LEU A 105 -9.23 -2.32 16.87
CA LEU A 105 -10.46 -2.07 16.11
C LEU A 105 -11.68 -2.73 16.80
N LEU A 106 -11.54 -3.99 17.23
CA LEU A 106 -12.62 -4.68 17.94
C LEU A 106 -12.96 -4.01 19.26
N ALA A 107 -11.96 -3.54 20.02
CA ALA A 107 -12.16 -2.84 21.29
C ALA A 107 -12.90 -1.51 21.10
N GLN A 108 -12.52 -0.71 20.09
CA GLN A 108 -13.19 0.55 19.76
C GLN A 108 -14.67 0.37 19.39
N LEU A 109 -15.01 -0.79 18.80
CA LEU A 109 -16.36 -1.10 18.35
C LEU A 109 -17.13 -1.99 19.34
N ALA A 110 -16.64 -2.26 20.56
CA ALA A 110 -17.19 -3.31 21.44
C ALA A 110 -18.71 -3.20 21.67
N ASP A 111 -19.19 -1.97 21.91
CA ASP A 111 -20.61 -1.67 22.19
C ASP A 111 -21.40 -1.21 20.95
N VAL A 112 -20.78 -1.20 19.78
CA VAL A 112 -21.41 -0.75 18.54
C VAL A 112 -22.36 -1.85 18.02
N PRO A 113 -23.67 -1.56 17.84
CA PRO A 113 -24.64 -2.53 17.36
C PRO A 113 -24.34 -2.94 15.91
N ALA A 114 -24.73 -4.16 15.53
CA ALA A 114 -24.40 -4.74 14.22
C ALA A 114 -24.79 -3.85 13.03
N SER A 115 -25.92 -3.15 13.11
CA SER A 115 -26.41 -2.24 12.07
C SER A 115 -25.53 -1.02 11.80
N ARG A 116 -24.56 -0.73 12.69
CA ARG A 116 -23.60 0.39 12.57
C ARG A 116 -22.16 -0.07 12.36
N ARG A 117 -21.93 -1.35 12.04
CA ARG A 117 -20.59 -1.90 11.81
C ARG A 117 -20.21 -1.96 10.34
N GLY A 118 -20.83 -1.11 9.51
CA GLY A 118 -20.49 -0.99 8.10
C GLY A 118 -19.02 -0.65 7.92
N ALA A 119 -18.39 -1.30 6.95
CA ALA A 119 -17.01 -1.08 6.59
C ALA A 119 -16.78 -1.42 5.13
N GLN A 120 -15.67 -0.94 4.61
CA GLN A 120 -15.23 -1.27 3.27
C GLN A 120 -13.72 -1.44 3.24
N PHE A 121 -13.25 -2.44 2.50
CA PHE A 121 -11.88 -2.40 2.03
C PHE A 121 -11.79 -1.50 0.81
N VAL A 122 -10.74 -0.69 0.76
CA VAL A 122 -10.43 0.22 -0.34
C VAL A 122 -9.04 -0.10 -0.85
N SER A 123 -8.88 -0.23 -2.16
CA SER A 123 -7.59 -0.22 -2.85
C SER A 123 -7.64 0.88 -3.90
N VAL A 124 -6.58 1.67 -3.94
CA VAL A 124 -6.33 2.59 -5.05
C VAL A 124 -5.06 2.11 -5.74
N CYS A 125 -5.17 1.87 -7.04
CA CYS A 125 -4.04 1.54 -7.89
C CYS A 125 -3.72 2.73 -8.79
N ALA A 126 -2.45 3.10 -8.86
CA ALA A 126 -1.96 4.17 -9.71
C ALA A 126 -0.94 3.63 -10.72
N VAL A 127 -1.02 4.07 -11.98
CA VAL A 127 -0.04 3.81 -13.04
C VAL A 127 0.60 5.14 -13.41
N VAL A 128 1.93 5.17 -13.49
CA VAL A 128 2.70 6.35 -13.88
C VAL A 128 3.73 5.95 -14.94
N THR A 129 3.76 6.66 -16.07
CA THR A 129 4.78 6.45 -17.10
C THR A 129 6.04 7.29 -16.84
N PRO A 130 7.19 6.96 -17.43
CA PRO A 130 8.41 7.79 -17.34
C PRO A 130 8.20 9.22 -17.86
N GLU A 131 7.29 9.42 -18.81
CA GLU A 131 6.93 10.72 -19.37
C GLU A 131 6.01 11.54 -18.44
N GLY A 132 5.50 10.93 -17.37
CA GLY A 132 4.67 11.57 -16.36
C GLY A 132 3.17 11.50 -16.61
N GLU A 133 2.70 10.62 -17.50
CA GLU A 133 1.27 10.34 -17.62
C GLU A 133 0.80 9.52 -16.41
N GLU A 134 -0.38 9.82 -15.86
CA GLU A 134 -0.87 9.22 -14.62
C GLU A 134 -2.32 8.74 -14.75
N TRP A 135 -2.58 7.54 -14.27
CA TRP A 135 -3.92 6.96 -14.16
C TRP A 135 -4.13 6.43 -12.76
N ILE A 136 -5.35 6.58 -12.24
CA ILE A 136 -5.72 6.14 -10.90
C ILE A 136 -7.07 5.49 -10.95
N GLU A 137 -7.16 4.29 -10.39
CA GLU A 137 -8.43 3.59 -10.23
C GLU A 137 -8.63 3.13 -8.80
N LYS A 138 -9.90 3.14 -8.38
CA LYS A 138 -10.31 2.79 -7.02
C LYS A 138 -11.22 1.58 -7.05
N GLY A 139 -10.83 0.56 -6.31
CA GLY A 139 -11.67 -0.58 -5.98
C GLY A 139 -12.19 -0.49 -4.55
N VAL A 140 -13.49 -0.75 -4.39
CA VAL A 140 -14.16 -0.78 -3.09
C VAL A 140 -14.83 -2.12 -2.91
N TRP A 141 -14.64 -2.74 -1.75
CA TRP A 141 -15.30 -3.96 -1.34
C TRP A 141 -16.09 -3.69 -0.07
N ASN A 142 -17.41 -3.59 -0.22
CA ASN A 142 -18.33 -3.25 0.86
C ASN A 142 -18.58 -4.46 1.75
N GLY A 143 -18.85 -4.22 3.03
CA GLY A 143 -19.09 -5.26 4.00
C GLY A 143 -19.28 -4.71 5.41
N ARG A 144 -18.91 -5.50 6.40
CA ARG A 144 -19.06 -5.13 7.81
C ARG A 144 -18.04 -5.80 8.72
N VAL A 145 -17.78 -5.17 9.86
CA VAL A 145 -16.87 -5.69 10.89
C VAL A 145 -17.59 -6.66 11.82
N VAL A 146 -17.02 -7.84 12.06
CA VAL A 146 -17.54 -8.81 13.05
C VAL A 146 -17.25 -8.39 14.49
N LYS A 147 -17.81 -9.11 15.47
CA LYS A 147 -17.53 -8.89 16.91
C LYS A 147 -16.29 -9.61 17.43
N LYS A 148 -15.84 -10.66 16.73
CA LYS A 148 -14.68 -11.48 17.08
C LYS A 148 -14.05 -11.98 15.80
N ALA A 149 -12.73 -12.05 15.74
CA ALA A 149 -12.02 -12.59 14.60
C ALA A 149 -12.44 -14.05 14.31
N VAL A 150 -12.64 -14.37 13.03
CA VAL A 150 -12.95 -15.73 12.55
C VAL A 150 -12.12 -15.98 11.29
N GLY A 151 -11.66 -17.23 11.10
CA GLY A 151 -10.81 -17.60 9.97
C GLY A 151 -9.32 -17.42 10.25
N SER A 152 -8.50 -18.13 9.47
CA SER A 152 -7.03 -18.13 9.59
C SER A 152 -6.33 -17.85 8.26
N GLY A 153 -7.09 -17.69 7.18
CA GLY A 153 -6.57 -17.28 5.88
C GLY A 153 -6.39 -15.77 5.79
N GLY A 154 -5.82 -15.32 4.67
CA GLY A 154 -5.66 -13.88 4.43
C GLY A 154 -4.59 -13.21 5.29
N PHE A 155 -4.73 -11.90 5.49
CA PHE A 155 -3.85 -11.04 6.29
C PHE A 155 -4.60 -9.77 6.75
N GLY A 156 -3.99 -8.98 7.64
CA GLY A 156 -4.57 -7.72 8.11
C GLY A 156 -5.95 -7.93 8.75
N TYR A 157 -6.93 -7.17 8.27
CA TYR A 157 -8.29 -7.14 8.80
C TYR A 157 -9.22 -8.21 8.18
N ASP A 158 -8.70 -9.13 7.35
CA ASP A 158 -9.50 -10.18 6.73
C ASP A 158 -10.34 -11.01 7.73
N PRO A 159 -9.81 -11.39 8.92
CA PRO A 159 -10.58 -12.13 9.92
C PRO A 159 -11.70 -11.32 10.57
N LEU A 160 -11.70 -10.00 10.36
CA LEU A 160 -12.66 -9.07 10.92
C LEU A 160 -13.74 -8.65 9.92
N PHE A 161 -13.59 -8.94 8.64
CA PHE A 161 -14.40 -8.36 7.58
C PHE A 161 -15.30 -9.41 6.93
N ILE A 162 -16.61 -9.18 6.93
CA ILE A 162 -17.58 -9.95 6.13
C ILE A 162 -17.93 -9.14 4.89
N PRO A 163 -17.65 -9.68 3.68
CA PRO A 163 -18.09 -9.10 2.42
C PRO A 163 -19.62 -9.02 2.31
N ALA A 164 -20.14 -7.98 1.66
CA ALA A 164 -21.58 -7.88 1.38
C ALA A 164 -22.10 -9.07 0.56
N GLU A 165 -21.27 -9.59 -0.37
CA GLU A 165 -21.61 -10.76 -1.18
C GLU A 165 -21.83 -12.01 -0.32
N GLU A 166 -21.17 -12.13 0.84
CA GLU A 166 -21.36 -13.24 1.75
C GLU A 166 -22.66 -13.13 2.55
N ASP A 167 -23.11 -11.92 2.89
CA ASP A 167 -24.43 -11.70 3.49
C ASP A 167 -25.54 -12.03 2.47
N GLU A 168 -25.37 -11.64 1.20
CA GLU A 168 -26.30 -11.98 0.11
C GLU A 168 -26.34 -13.50 -0.17
N ARG A 169 -25.17 -14.16 -0.21
CA ARG A 169 -25.04 -15.60 -0.51
C ARG A 169 -25.86 -16.47 0.44
N VAL A 170 -25.94 -16.10 1.72
CA VAL A 170 -26.60 -16.91 2.75
C VAL A 170 -28.01 -16.47 3.07
N GLN A 171 -28.56 -15.46 2.37
CA GLN A 171 -29.87 -14.88 2.70
C GLN A 171 -31.01 -15.92 2.75
N ASP A 172 -30.93 -16.95 1.89
CA ASP A 172 -31.92 -18.03 1.80
C ASP A 172 -31.34 -19.41 2.20
N LEU A 173 -30.19 -19.44 2.89
CA LEU A 173 -29.51 -20.67 3.31
C LEU A 173 -29.44 -20.75 4.84
N ASP A 174 -29.43 -21.98 5.39
CA ASP A 174 -29.09 -22.22 6.81
C ASP A 174 -27.56 -22.23 7.02
N GLU A 175 -26.92 -21.16 6.55
CA GLU A 175 -25.48 -20.94 6.64
C GLU A 175 -25.19 -19.56 7.22
N ARG A 176 -24.00 -19.38 7.79
CA ARG A 176 -23.51 -18.05 8.18
C ARG A 176 -22.66 -17.44 7.06
N PRO A 177 -22.61 -16.10 6.97
CA PRO A 177 -21.67 -15.44 6.08
C PRO A 177 -20.23 -15.73 6.52
N LYS A 178 -19.33 -15.88 5.55
CA LYS A 178 -17.90 -16.06 5.79
C LYS A 178 -17.21 -14.71 5.94
N THR A 179 -16.17 -14.67 6.78
CA THR A 179 -15.21 -13.56 6.75
C THR A 179 -14.27 -13.71 5.55
N ALA A 180 -13.59 -12.62 5.16
CA ALA A 180 -12.60 -12.67 4.09
C ALA A 180 -11.44 -13.64 4.39
N ALA A 181 -11.13 -13.90 5.66
CA ALA A 181 -10.15 -14.90 6.09
C ALA A 181 -10.60 -16.36 5.95
N GLU A 182 -11.88 -16.59 5.65
CA GLU A 182 -12.47 -17.92 5.44
C GLU A 182 -12.74 -18.22 3.96
N LEU A 183 -12.58 -17.21 3.10
CA LEU A 183 -12.61 -17.40 1.65
C LEU A 183 -11.31 -18.07 1.20
N THR A 184 -11.39 -18.89 0.16
CA THR A 184 -10.18 -19.36 -0.52
C THR A 184 -9.47 -18.16 -1.18
N PRO A 185 -8.15 -18.28 -1.45
CA PRO A 185 -7.44 -17.25 -2.21
C PRO A 185 -8.14 -16.92 -3.55
N GLU A 186 -8.65 -17.93 -4.25
CA GLU A 186 -9.35 -17.75 -5.53
C GLU A 186 -10.69 -17.02 -5.37
N GLU A 187 -11.49 -17.37 -4.35
CA GLU A 187 -12.74 -16.68 -4.04
C GLU A 187 -12.47 -15.21 -3.70
N LYS A 188 -11.48 -14.94 -2.84
CA LYS A 188 -11.11 -13.58 -2.45
C LYS A 188 -10.59 -12.77 -3.64
N ASP A 189 -9.70 -13.35 -4.44
CA ASP A 189 -9.11 -12.69 -5.62
C ASP A 189 -10.15 -12.37 -6.70
N ALA A 190 -11.30 -13.04 -6.72
CA ALA A 190 -12.37 -12.77 -7.69
C ALA A 190 -13.18 -11.51 -7.36
N ILE A 191 -13.37 -11.19 -6.07
CA ILE A 191 -14.34 -10.15 -5.65
C ILE A 191 -13.71 -8.98 -4.87
N SER A 192 -12.45 -9.09 -4.44
CA SER A 192 -11.80 -8.11 -3.57
C SER A 192 -11.66 -6.71 -4.18
N HIS A 193 -11.50 -5.72 -3.30
CA HIS A 193 -11.19 -4.33 -3.61
C HIS A 193 -9.99 -4.19 -4.56
N ARG A 194 -8.89 -4.92 -4.33
CA ARG A 194 -7.72 -4.88 -5.22
C ARG A 194 -8.03 -5.41 -6.61
N ARG A 195 -8.76 -6.53 -6.71
CA ARG A 195 -9.18 -7.07 -8.00
C ARG A 195 -9.99 -6.05 -8.79
N ARG A 196 -10.91 -5.35 -8.15
CA ARG A 196 -11.73 -4.29 -8.76
C ARG A 196 -10.86 -3.15 -9.28
N ALA A 197 -9.93 -2.64 -8.46
CA ALA A 197 -9.02 -1.56 -8.84
C ALA A 197 -8.13 -1.94 -10.05
N LEU A 198 -7.49 -3.11 -9.99
CA LEU A 198 -6.63 -3.58 -11.07
C LEU A 198 -7.40 -3.90 -12.35
N THR A 199 -8.62 -4.44 -12.23
CA THR A 199 -9.49 -4.71 -13.38
C THR A 199 -9.87 -3.41 -14.10
N ALA A 200 -10.14 -2.34 -13.35
CA ALA A 200 -10.43 -1.02 -13.91
C ALA A 200 -9.23 -0.41 -14.66
N LEU A 201 -7.99 -0.78 -14.30
CA LEU A 201 -6.78 -0.35 -15.01
C LEU A 201 -6.45 -1.17 -16.26
N LEU A 202 -7.13 -2.29 -16.52
CA LEU A 202 -6.81 -3.14 -17.68
C LEU A 202 -6.85 -2.41 -19.04
N PRO A 203 -7.82 -1.52 -19.32
CA PRO A 203 -7.82 -0.77 -20.57
C PRO A 203 -6.57 0.11 -20.73
N VAL A 204 -6.12 0.74 -19.63
CA VAL A 204 -4.91 1.57 -19.62
C VAL A 204 -3.67 0.71 -19.88
N LEU A 205 -3.56 -0.44 -19.20
CA LEU A 205 -2.43 -1.34 -19.38
C LEU A 205 -2.36 -1.92 -20.80
N GLN A 206 -3.51 -2.23 -21.42
CA GLN A 206 -3.59 -2.67 -22.81
C GLN A 206 -3.14 -1.55 -23.76
N GLU A 207 -3.63 -0.33 -23.58
CA GLU A 207 -3.24 0.82 -24.41
C GLU A 207 -1.73 1.07 -24.35
N LEU A 208 -1.14 1.05 -23.15
CA LEU A 208 0.30 1.23 -22.96
C LEU A 208 1.12 0.10 -23.61
N ALA A 209 0.64 -1.14 -23.51
CA ALA A 209 1.26 -2.27 -24.19
C ALA A 209 1.23 -2.11 -25.71
N ASP A 210 0.09 -1.71 -26.28
CA ASP A 210 -0.08 -1.49 -27.71
C ASP A 210 0.80 -0.34 -28.23
N ARG A 211 0.91 0.76 -27.48
CA ARG A 211 1.83 1.88 -27.77
C ARG A 211 3.28 1.41 -27.81
N ALA A 212 3.71 0.65 -26.80
CA ALA A 212 5.07 0.14 -26.75
C ALA A 212 5.42 -0.79 -27.93
N VAL A 213 4.45 -1.58 -28.39
CA VAL A 213 4.60 -2.42 -29.60
C VAL A 213 4.71 -1.55 -30.86
N ALA A 214 3.86 -0.53 -31.00
CA ALA A 214 3.85 0.38 -32.15
C ALA A 214 5.16 1.18 -32.28
N ASP A 215 5.71 1.63 -31.15
CA ASP A 215 6.93 2.44 -31.10
C ASP A 215 8.21 1.59 -31.16
N GLY A 216 8.10 0.26 -31.22
CA GLY A 216 9.23 -0.67 -31.20
C GLY A 216 10.00 -0.71 -29.87
N SER A 217 9.44 -0.14 -28.81
CA SER A 217 10.06 -0.05 -27.49
C SER A 217 9.91 -1.37 -26.72
N THR A 218 10.79 -2.33 -27.00
CA THR A 218 10.90 -3.56 -26.21
C THR A 218 11.99 -3.41 -25.15
N VAL A 219 11.62 -2.95 -23.95
CA VAL A 219 12.43 -3.20 -22.77
C VAL A 219 12.07 -4.60 -22.27
N THR A 220 13.07 -5.48 -22.20
CA THR A 220 12.98 -6.83 -21.63
C THR A 220 13.93 -6.90 -20.45
N ALA A 221 13.54 -7.49 -19.31
CA ALA A 221 14.47 -7.72 -18.22
C ALA A 221 15.37 -8.90 -18.64
N ALA A 222 16.68 -8.74 -18.56
CA ALA A 222 17.57 -9.87 -18.83
C ALA A 222 17.36 -10.94 -17.74
N PRO A 223 17.15 -12.22 -18.10
CA PRO A 223 16.63 -13.24 -17.17
C PRO A 223 17.52 -13.59 -15.97
N ASP A 224 18.76 -13.08 -15.87
CA ASP A 224 19.69 -13.37 -14.77
C ASP A 224 20.54 -12.15 -14.38
N SER A 225 20.03 -10.93 -14.56
CA SER A 225 20.70 -9.72 -14.09
C SER A 225 19.70 -8.77 -13.46
N PRO A 226 19.92 -8.29 -12.23
CA PRO A 226 19.12 -7.19 -11.70
C PRO A 226 19.18 -6.06 -12.73
N LEU A 227 18.01 -5.48 -13.06
CA LEU A 227 18.00 -4.24 -13.83
C LEU A 227 18.84 -3.24 -13.03
N THR A 228 19.99 -2.90 -13.58
CA THR A 228 20.90 -1.95 -12.95
C THR A 228 20.34 -0.58 -13.25
N VAL A 229 19.61 -0.04 -12.28
CA VAL A 229 19.19 1.35 -12.31
C VAL A 229 20.43 2.17 -11.95
N GLU A 230 21.09 2.72 -12.97
CA GLU A 230 22.06 3.79 -12.74
C GLU A 230 21.26 5.02 -12.28
N VAL A 231 21.20 5.25 -10.97
CA VAL A 231 20.71 6.51 -10.42
C VAL A 231 21.63 7.59 -10.99
N PRO A 232 21.14 8.54 -11.80
CA PRO A 232 21.97 9.65 -12.23
C PRO A 232 22.46 10.33 -10.96
N ALA A 233 23.78 10.40 -10.79
CA ALA A 233 24.36 11.18 -9.71
C ALA A 233 23.64 12.53 -9.71
N GLU A 234 23.06 12.90 -8.55
CA GLU A 234 22.53 14.24 -8.37
C GLU A 234 23.58 15.18 -8.97
N THR A 235 23.14 16.01 -9.91
CA THR A 235 23.95 17.12 -10.34
C THR A 235 24.05 18.00 -9.11
N ALA A 236 25.09 17.75 -8.30
CA ALA A 236 25.62 18.69 -7.36
C ALA A 236 26.10 19.87 -8.20
N SER A 237 25.16 20.74 -8.57
CA SER A 237 25.47 22.13 -8.76
C SER A 237 26.01 22.59 -7.42
N GLY A 238 27.33 22.66 -7.32
CA GLY A 238 28.00 23.29 -6.22
C GLY A 238 27.49 24.72 -6.13
N ASP A 239 26.71 24.97 -5.09
CA ASP A 239 26.77 26.26 -4.41
C ASP A 239 27.21 25.95 -2.98
N SER A 240 28.38 26.46 -2.66
CA SER A 240 29.01 26.37 -1.36
C SER A 240 28.16 27.12 -0.34
N ASP A 241 27.54 26.40 0.58
CA ASP A 241 27.16 26.95 1.89
C ASP A 241 27.58 25.96 2.98
N ASP A 242 28.88 26.01 3.29
CA ASP A 242 29.47 25.57 4.55
C ASP A 242 28.87 26.39 5.70
N ASN A 243 27.61 26.15 6.09
CA ASN A 243 27.08 26.74 7.34
C ASN A 243 25.84 26.08 7.96
N VAL A 244 25.73 24.74 7.99
CA VAL A 244 24.65 24.07 8.76
C VAL A 244 25.15 23.02 9.77
N LEU A 245 26.44 22.68 9.76
CA LEU A 245 27.02 21.69 10.69
C LEU A 245 27.68 22.29 11.96
N ALA A 246 27.54 23.59 12.22
CA ALA A 246 28.11 24.25 13.39
C ALA A 246 27.09 24.63 14.50
N THR A 247 25.78 24.45 14.30
CA THR A 247 24.76 24.98 15.23
C THR A 247 24.08 23.93 16.12
N LEU A 248 24.47 22.65 16.04
CA LEU A 248 23.86 21.57 16.85
C LEU A 248 24.83 20.82 17.78
N GLN A 249 25.97 21.43 18.14
CA GLN A 249 26.89 20.91 19.16
C GLN A 249 27.00 21.77 20.44
N SER A 250 26.17 22.80 20.63
CA SER A 250 26.23 23.67 21.82
C SER A 250 25.12 23.48 22.87
N LEU A 251 24.21 22.50 22.73
CA LEU A 251 23.05 22.36 23.63
C LEU A 251 23.06 21.14 24.56
N ASN A 252 24.19 20.46 24.77
CA ASN A 252 24.25 19.31 25.71
C ASN A 252 25.43 19.33 26.70
N ALA A 253 25.83 20.52 27.16
CA ALA A 253 26.69 20.64 28.34
C ALA A 253 25.83 20.61 29.62
N LYS A 254 25.88 19.49 30.35
CA LYS A 254 25.39 19.37 31.74
C LYS A 254 25.98 20.49 32.61
N PRO A 255 25.19 21.21 33.44
CA PRO A 255 25.77 22.06 34.46
C PRO A 255 26.40 21.20 35.56
N ALA A 256 27.66 21.52 35.87
CA ALA A 256 28.39 20.97 37.01
C ALA A 256 27.73 21.39 38.32
N THR A 257 27.48 20.42 39.19
CA THR A 257 27.13 20.63 40.60
C THR A 257 28.36 21.15 41.35
N THR A 258 28.21 22.23 42.11
CA THR A 258 29.20 22.66 43.12
C THR A 258 28.44 23.14 44.36
N PRO A 259 28.90 22.82 45.59
CA PRO A 259 28.06 22.79 46.77
C PRO A 259 27.94 24.18 47.40
N VAL A 260 26.74 24.52 47.90
CA VAL A 260 26.54 25.70 48.73
C VAL A 260 26.52 25.30 50.20
N ASP A 261 27.47 25.93 50.90
CA ASP A 261 27.79 25.89 52.31
C ASP A 261 26.68 26.44 53.21
N ARG A 262 26.61 25.93 54.44
CA ARG A 262 25.68 26.32 55.51
C ARG A 262 26.22 27.54 56.26
N SER A 263 25.48 28.64 56.20
CA SER A 263 25.33 29.62 57.29
C SER A 263 23.97 30.29 57.04
N GLY A 264 23.03 30.47 57.97
CA GLY A 264 23.10 30.72 59.40
C GLY A 264 22.38 32.06 59.65
N ASN A 265 21.34 32.01 60.49
CA ASN A 265 20.63 33.09 61.21
C ASN A 265 19.29 33.67 60.72
N ALA A 266 18.43 33.78 61.75
CA ALA A 266 17.13 34.44 61.97
C ALA A 266 15.88 33.70 61.50
#